data_AF-F3Y8G5-F1
#
_entry.id   AF-F3Y8G5-F1
#
_cell.length_a   1.000
_cell.length_b   1.000
_cell.length_c   1.000
_cell.angle_alpha   90.00
_cell.angle_beta   90.00
_cell.angle_gamma   90.00
#
_symmetry.space_group_name_H-M   'P 1'
#
loop_
_entity.id
_entity.type
_entity.pdbx_description
1 polymer ?
#
loop_
_entity_poly.entity_id
_entity_poly.type
_entity_poly.pdbx_seq_one_letter_code
_entity_poly.pdbx_strand_id
1 'polypeptide(L)'
;MICSQEVVYLFSGTLEKYKQFYAPYLIQDEMLHYTVNRQIPQYNFYGISGNFDGSDGVLKFKESFNGYAEKKIGTFQLITKPTKYRLYQLLKKIKGT
;
A
#
# COMPACT_ATOMS: atom_id res chain seq x y z
N MET A 1 9.14 -5.12 4.84
CA MET A 1 9.80 -6.22 4.11
C MET A 1 11.00 -5.65 3.39
N ILE A 2 12.16 -6.31 3.41
CA ILE A 2 13.38 -5.81 2.77
C ILE A 2 13.81 -6.84 1.74
N CYS A 3 13.88 -6.42 0.49
CA CYS A 3 14.34 -7.20 -0.64
C CYS A 3 15.41 -6.40 -1.40
N SER A 4 16.20 -7.05 -2.26
CA SER A 4 17.21 -6.36 -3.06
C SER A 4 16.63 -5.31 -4.01
N GLN A 5 15.37 -5.45 -4.41
CA GLN A 5 14.69 -4.53 -5.34
C GLN A 5 13.93 -3.40 -4.63
N GLU A 6 13.35 -3.68 -3.45
CA GLU A 6 12.53 -2.70 -2.75
C GLU A 6 12.53 -2.93 -1.23
N VAL A 7 12.41 -1.84 -0.49
CA VAL A 7 12.03 -1.84 0.92
C VAL A 7 10.57 -1.46 1.01
N VAL A 8 9.75 -2.33 1.58
CA VAL A 8 8.29 -2.15 1.68
C VAL A 8 7.88 -1.85 3.12
N TYR A 9 7.19 -0.72 3.30
CA TYR A 9 6.49 -0.35 4.52
C TYR A 9 5.14 -1.08 4.58
N LEU A 10 5.13 -2.24 5.24
CA LEU A 10 4.00 -3.17 5.20
C LEU A 10 2.94 -2.86 6.28
N PHE A 11 3.39 -2.55 7.49
CA PHE A 11 2.53 -2.29 8.64
C PHE A 11 3.06 -1.14 9.47
N SER A 12 2.16 -0.45 10.15
CA SER A 12 2.49 0.57 11.11
C SER A 12 1.35 0.83 12.06
N GLY A 13 1.70 1.46 13.18
CA GLY A 13 0.75 1.90 14.18
C GLY A 13 1.29 3.12 14.89
N THR A 14 0.38 3.94 15.40
CA THR A 14 0.72 5.08 16.24
C THR A 14 -0.32 5.18 17.32
N LEU A 15 0.13 5.27 18.56
CA LEU A 15 -0.77 5.53 19.69
C LEU A 15 -1.18 6.99 19.66
N GLU A 16 -2.48 7.25 19.72
CA GLU A 16 -3.05 8.60 19.66
C GLU A 16 -2.46 9.54 20.72
N LYS A 17 -2.30 9.03 21.94
CA LYS A 17 -1.68 9.72 23.08
C LYS A 17 -0.29 10.31 22.75
N TYR A 18 0.44 9.71 21.81
CA TYR A 18 1.82 10.06 21.49
C TYR A 18 1.98 10.64 20.08
N LYS A 19 0.89 11.02 19.40
CA LYS A 19 0.93 11.63 18.05
C LYS A 19 1.83 12.87 17.96
N GLN A 20 1.91 13.66 19.03
CA GLN A 20 2.73 14.88 19.10
C GLN A 20 4.23 14.65 18.89
N PHE A 21 4.71 13.42 19.07
CA PHE A 21 6.12 13.08 18.90
C PHE A 21 6.47 12.73 17.44
N TYR A 22 5.48 12.65 16.55
CA TYR A 22 5.69 12.36 15.13
C TYR A 22 6.56 11.11 14.86
N ALA A 23 6.53 10.12 15.77
CA ALA A 23 7.35 8.92 15.69
C ALA A 23 7.28 8.18 14.34
N PRO A 24 6.12 8.10 13.65
CA PRO A 24 6.08 7.50 12.32
C PRO A 24 7.01 8.19 11.32
N TYR A 25 7.12 9.52 11.36
CA TYR A 25 8.00 10.26 10.45
C TYR A 25 9.46 9.89 10.65
N LEU A 26 9.90 9.82 11.91
CA LEU A 26 11.26 9.39 12.25
C LEU A 26 11.55 7.97 11.76
N ILE A 27 10.60 7.05 11.94
CA ILE A 27 10.75 5.67 11.48
C ILE A 27 10.87 5.62 9.94
N GLN A 28 10.09 6.43 9.21
CA GLN A 28 10.18 6.45 7.75
C GLN A 28 11.49 7.07 7.27
N ASP A 29 11.95 8.15 7.90
CA ASP A 29 13.20 8.83 7.60
C ASP A 29 14.41 7.88 7.75
N GLU A 30 14.50 7.19 8.88
CA GLU A 30 15.52 6.16 9.13
C GLU A 30 15.48 5.04 8.08
N MET A 31 14.28 4.59 7.71
CA MET A 31 14.12 3.53 6.72
C MET A 31 14.44 4.01 5.29
N LEU A 32 14.24 5.28 4.97
CA LEU A 32 14.69 5.89 3.72
C LEU A 32 16.22 5.93 3.65
N HIS A 33 16.87 6.43 4.71
CA HIS A 33 18.33 6.41 4.82
C HIS A 33 18.90 5.00 4.72
N TYR A 34 18.30 4.03 5.41
CA TYR A 34 18.65 2.62 5.29
C TYR A 34 18.59 2.11 3.85
N THR A 35 17.53 2.48 3.12
CA THR A 35 17.30 2.05 1.73
C THR A 35 18.37 2.61 0.81
N VAL A 36 18.69 3.90 0.95
CA VAL A 36 19.75 4.59 0.20
C VAL A 36 21.13 3.99 0.51
N ASN A 37 21.45 3.81 1.80
CA ASN A 37 22.74 3.27 2.24
C ASN A 37 22.98 1.84 1.75
N ARG A 38 21.91 1.05 1.58
CA ARG A 38 21.98 -0.31 1.01
C ARG A 38 21.88 -0.36 -0.50
N GLN A 39 21.83 0.79 -1.17
CA GLN A 39 21.69 0.90 -2.63
C GLN A 39 20.47 0.13 -3.17
N ILE A 40 19.40 0.04 -2.37
CA ILE A 40 18.14 -0.56 -2.81
C ILE A 40 17.39 0.51 -3.61
N PRO A 41 16.95 0.22 -4.84
CA PRO A 41 16.51 1.27 -5.76
C PRO A 41 15.15 1.89 -5.41
N GLN A 42 14.36 1.24 -4.54
CA GLN A 42 12.98 1.67 -4.27
C GLN A 42 12.61 1.57 -2.80
N TYR A 43 11.94 2.61 -2.32
CA TYR A 43 11.21 2.62 -1.05
C TYR A 43 9.71 2.67 -1.32
N ASN A 44 9.00 1.62 -0.95
CA ASN A 44 7.60 1.40 -1.29
C ASN A 44 6.71 1.58 -0.05
N PHE A 45 5.96 2.68 -0.02
CA PHE A 45 4.95 2.96 1.01
C PHE A 45 3.69 2.10 0.92
N TYR A 46 3.62 1.21 -0.07
CA TYR A 46 2.51 0.31 -0.36
C TYR A 46 1.22 1.05 -0.78
N GLY A 47 0.10 0.33 -0.79
CA GLY A 47 -1.17 0.80 -1.34
C GLY A 47 -1.76 2.06 -0.69
N ILE A 48 -2.47 2.83 -1.50
CA ILE A 48 -3.32 3.96 -1.09
C ILE A 48 -4.78 3.64 -1.46
N SER A 49 -5.74 4.40 -0.92
CA SER A 49 -7.16 4.21 -1.23
C SER A 49 -7.49 4.43 -2.71
N GLY A 50 -6.70 5.28 -3.39
CA GLY A 50 -6.94 5.68 -4.77
C GLY A 50 -7.89 6.88 -4.91
N ASN A 51 -8.34 7.48 -3.80
CA ASN A 51 -9.12 8.71 -3.80
C ASN A 51 -8.19 9.92 -3.71
N PHE A 52 -8.11 10.71 -4.78
CA PHE A 52 -7.26 11.90 -4.88
C PHE A 52 -8.02 13.20 -4.57
N ASP A 53 -8.98 13.15 -3.66
CA ASP A 53 -9.82 14.29 -3.27
C ASP A 53 -9.22 15.13 -2.12
N GLY A 54 -8.02 14.75 -1.64
CA GLY A 54 -7.34 15.43 -0.55
C GLY A 54 -7.89 15.11 0.85
N SER A 55 -8.86 14.19 0.97
CA SER A 55 -9.36 13.71 2.27
C SER A 55 -8.48 12.60 2.86
N ASP A 56 -7.71 11.90 2.00
CA ASP A 56 -6.86 10.78 2.40
C ASP A 56 -5.60 11.27 3.14
N GLY A 57 -5.65 11.25 4.48
CA GLY A 57 -4.51 11.58 5.33
C GLY A 57 -3.31 10.64 5.16
N VAL A 58 -3.54 9.39 4.73
CA VAL A 58 -2.46 8.43 4.45
C VAL A 58 -1.74 8.82 3.17
N LEU A 59 -2.47 9.28 2.15
CA LEU A 59 -1.87 9.81 0.93
C LEU A 59 -0.98 11.02 1.24
N LYS A 60 -1.50 12.02 1.98
CA LYS A 60 -0.72 13.21 2.37
C LYS A 60 0.54 12.88 3.16
N PHE A 61 0.45 11.90 4.06
CA PHE A 61 1.61 11.41 4.80
C PHE A 61 2.68 10.86 3.84
N LYS A 62 2.30 10.05 2.85
CA LYS A 62 3.23 9.47 1.88
C LYS A 62 3.83 10.51 0.93
N GLU A 63 3.03 11.50 0.52
CA GLU A 63 3.48 12.62 -0.32
C GLU A 63 4.51 13.50 0.40
N SER A 64 4.45 13.60 1.73
CA SER A 64 5.41 14.40 2.51
C SER A 64 6.87 13.94 2.38
N PHE A 65 7.11 12.69 1.95
CA PHE A 65 8.43 12.13 1.68
C PHE A 65 8.84 12.23 0.21
N ASN A 66 8.22 13.13 -0.56
CA ASN A 66 8.38 13.25 -2.03
C ASN A 66 8.02 11.96 -2.78
N GLY A 67 7.15 11.12 -2.22
CA GLY A 67 6.64 9.93 -2.87
C GLY A 67 5.65 10.27 -3.99
N TYR A 68 5.54 9.39 -4.98
CA TYR A 68 4.54 9.49 -6.05
C TYR A 68 3.64 8.24 -6.06
N ALA A 69 2.40 8.41 -6.51
CA ALA A 69 1.47 7.29 -6.67
C ALA A 69 1.70 6.60 -8.02
N GLU A 70 1.90 5.27 -7.99
CA GLU A 70 2.01 4.45 -9.18
C GLU A 70 0.75 3.60 -9.38
N LYS A 71 0.13 3.69 -10.57
CA LYS A 71 -1.03 2.86 -10.94
C LYS A 71 -0.57 1.62 -11.68
N LYS A 72 -0.75 0.45 -11.05
CA LYS A 72 -0.47 -0.85 -11.67
C LYS A 72 -1.63 -1.31 -12.55
N ILE A 73 -1.34 -2.26 -13.43
CA ILE A 73 -2.27 -2.80 -14.45
C ILE A 73 -3.49 -3.53 -13.85
N GLY A 74 -3.48 -3.81 -12.54
CA GLY A 74 -4.56 -4.45 -11.82
C GLY A 74 -4.49 -5.97 -11.89
N THR A 75 -5.65 -6.61 -11.86
CA THR A 75 -5.78 -8.07 -11.75
C THR A 75 -6.27 -8.66 -13.06
N PHE A 76 -5.57 -9.69 -13.53
CA PHE A 76 -6.04 -10.54 -14.62
C PHE A 76 -6.62 -11.83 -14.07
N GLN A 77 -7.80 -12.22 -14.55
CA GLN A 77 -8.46 -13.46 -14.14
C GLN A 77 -8.54 -14.42 -15.33
N LEU A 78 -7.86 -15.56 -15.23
CA LEU A 78 -8.02 -16.67 -16.17
C LEU A 78 -9.10 -17.62 -15.68
N ILE A 79 -10.20 -17.72 -16.41
CA ILE A 79 -11.31 -18.61 -16.08
C ILE A 79 -11.05 -19.98 -16.69
N THR A 80 -10.59 -20.93 -15.87
CA THR A 80 -10.26 -22.30 -16.33
C THR A 80 -11.48 -23.19 -16.55
N LYS A 81 -12.57 -22.96 -15.80
CA LYS A 81 -13.84 -23.71 -15.90
C LYS A 81 -15.03 -22.75 -15.94
N PRO A 82 -15.56 -22.41 -17.14
CA PRO A 82 -16.56 -21.34 -17.28
C PRO A 82 -17.88 -21.65 -16.58
N THR A 83 -18.32 -22.92 -16.56
CA THR A 83 -19.58 -23.32 -15.92
C THR A 83 -19.53 -23.16 -14.40
N LYS A 84 -18.44 -23.59 -13.76
CA LYS A 84 -18.24 -23.42 -12.31
C LYS A 84 -18.12 -21.95 -11.92
N TYR A 85 -17.40 -21.16 -12.72
CA TYR A 85 -17.26 -19.73 -12.49
C TYR A 85 -18.62 -19.02 -12.59
N ARG A 86 -19.45 -19.37 -13.57
CA ARG A 86 -20.81 -18.81 -13.70
C ARG A 86 -21.69 -19.15 -12.50
N LEU A 87 -21.64 -20.40 -12.00
CA LEU A 87 -22.35 -20.79 -10.78
C LEU A 87 -21.87 -20.01 -9.56
N TYR A 88 -20.54 -19.87 -9.40
CA TYR A 88 -19.94 -19.08 -8.33
C TYR A 88 -20.40 -17.62 -8.37
N GLN A 89 -20.39 -16.98 -9.54
CA GLN A 89 -20.86 -15.60 -9.70
C GLN A 89 -22.35 -15.45 -9.37
N LEU A 90 -23.16 -16.44 -9.72
CA LEU A 90 -24.58 -16.45 -9.41
C LEU A 90 -24.82 -16.58 -7.89
N LEU A 91 -24.10 -17.48 -7.24
CA LEU A 91 -24.15 -17.65 -5.78
C LEU A 91 -23.69 -16.39 -5.03
N LYS A 92 -22.61 -15.77 -5.52
CA LYS A 92 -22.10 -14.50 -4.96
C LYS A 92 -23.15 -13.40 -5.03
N LYS A 93 -23.83 -13.28 -6.18
CA LYS A 93 -24.91 -12.30 -6.38
C LYS A 93 -26.12 -12.53 -5.47
N ILE A 94 -26.47 -13.79 -5.19
CA ILE A 94 -27.60 -14.15 -4.30
C ILE A 94 -27.25 -13.92 -2.82
N LYS A 95 -26.00 -14.18 -2.41
CA LYS A 95 -25.59 -14.08 -1.01
C LYS A 95 -25.43 -12.64 -0.50
N GLY A 96 -25.61 -11.63 -1.37
CA GLY A 96 -25.52 -10.23 -0.98
C GLY A 96 -24.11 -9.85 -0.52
N THR A 97 -23.11 -10.10 -1.36
CA THR A 97 -21.78 -9.46 -1.26
C THR A 97 -21.20 -9.20 -2.62
#